data_AF-A0A7J4ILK6-F1
#
_entry.id   AF-A0A7J4ILK6-F1
#
_cell.length_a   1.000
_cell.length_b   1.000
_cell.length_c   1.000
_cell.angle_alpha   90.00
_cell.angle_beta   90.00
_cell.angle_gamma   90.00
#
_symmetry.space_group_name_H-M   'P 1'
#
loop_
_entity.id
_entity.type
_entity.pdbx_description
1 polymer ?
#
loop_
_entity_poly.entity_id
_entity_poly.type
_entity_poly.pdbx_seq_one_letter_code
_entity_poly.pdbx_strand_id
1 'polypeptide(L)' 'RKLQTSDHLYYMCTKWFADGDVHKYFNPYGSPYDGFINFFNVLNDLQHRIREKQRFVSSPPGAAVVGSA' A
#
# COMPACT_ATOMS: atom_id res chain seq x y z
N ARG A 1 9.96 8.14 -1.35
CA ARG A 1 8.88 9.00 -0.81
C ARG A 1 7.46 8.64 -1.29
N LYS A 2 7.20 7.55 -2.06
CA LYS A 2 5.87 7.30 -2.68
C LYS A 2 4.70 7.11 -1.71
N LEU A 3 4.89 6.47 -0.55
CA LEU A 3 3.85 6.23 0.48
C LEU A 3 3.99 7.12 1.74
N GLN A 4 4.98 8.01 1.75
CA GLN A 4 5.34 8.80 2.94
C GLN A 4 4.83 10.25 2.87
N THR A 5 4.18 10.62 1.76
CA THR A 5 3.64 11.96 1.58
C THR A 5 2.34 12.12 2.38
N SER A 6 2.22 13.23 3.10
CA SER A 6 1.01 13.58 3.88
C SER A 6 -0.26 13.66 3.03
N ASP A 7 -0.12 13.92 1.72
CA ASP A 7 -1.23 14.05 0.76
C ASP A 7 -2.13 12.81 0.71
N HIS A 8 -1.58 11.61 0.93
CA HIS A 8 -2.39 10.39 0.96
C HIS A 8 -3.37 10.37 2.13
N LEU A 9 -2.92 10.79 3.32
CA LEU A 9 -3.78 10.91 4.50
C LEU A 9 -4.83 12.01 4.31
N TYR A 10 -4.47 13.04 3.56
CA TYR A 10 -5.39 14.12 3.20
C TYR A 10 -6.50 13.61 2.24
N TYR A 11 -6.14 12.85 1.21
CA TYR A 11 -7.11 12.30 0.24
C TYR A 11 -8.12 11.32 0.85
N MET A 12 -7.83 10.73 2.01
CA MET A 12 -8.71 9.78 2.70
C MET A 12 -9.53 10.40 3.85
N CYS A 13 -9.25 11.65 4.23
CA CYS A 13 -9.84 12.24 5.43
C CYS A 13 -11.24 12.81 5.18
N THR A 14 -12.15 12.62 6.14
CA THR A 14 -13.51 13.17 6.12
C THR A 14 -13.66 14.44 6.97
N LYS A 15 -12.59 14.88 7.65
CA LYS A 15 -12.66 15.82 8.78
C LYS A 15 -12.97 17.28 8.43
N TRP A 16 -12.90 17.71 7.17
CA TRP A 16 -13.19 19.11 6.83
C TRP A 16 -13.92 19.27 5.50
N PHE A 17 -15.22 18.98 5.52
CA PHE A 17 -16.20 19.45 4.52
C PHE A 17 -16.42 20.98 4.57
N ALA A 18 -15.75 21.70 5.49
CA ALA A 18 -16.07 23.09 5.84
C ALA A 18 -15.09 24.16 5.29
N ASP A 19 -13.90 23.78 4.79
CA ASP A 19 -12.94 24.71 4.16
C ASP A 19 -12.06 23.98 3.12
N GLY A 20 -12.68 23.16 2.27
CA GLY A 20 -12.03 22.21 1.37
C GLY A 20 -11.94 22.65 -0.10
N ASP A 21 -12.16 23.93 -0.40
CA ASP A 21 -12.37 24.39 -1.79
C ASP A 21 -11.08 24.43 -2.63
N VAL A 22 -9.91 24.53 -2.00
CA VAL A 22 -8.63 24.55 -2.72
C VAL A 22 -8.06 23.15 -3.04
N HIS A 23 -8.45 22.12 -2.31
CA HIS A 23 -7.83 20.78 -2.43
C HIS A 23 -8.71 19.74 -3.14
N LYS A 24 -9.99 20.03 -3.39
CA LYS A 24 -10.83 19.20 -4.27
C LYS A 24 -10.28 19.14 -5.71
N TYR A 25 -9.56 20.18 -6.14
CA TYR A 25 -8.96 20.28 -7.47
C TYR A 25 -7.79 19.32 -7.72
N PHE A 26 -7.13 18.82 -6.67
CA PHE A 26 -5.90 18.02 -6.79
C PHE A 26 -6.04 16.57 -6.32
N ASN A 27 -7.20 16.16 -5.82
CA ASN A 27 -7.43 14.76 -5.47
C ASN A 27 -7.75 13.95 -6.74
N PRO A 28 -6.92 12.97 -7.13
CA PRO A 28 -7.24 12.10 -8.27
C PRO A 28 -8.40 11.14 -7.99
N TYR A 29 -8.85 11.02 -6.74
CA TYR A 29 -9.88 10.09 -6.31
C TYR A 29 -11.26 10.77 -6.21
N GLY A 30 -12.29 10.09 -6.71
CA GLY A 30 -13.67 10.60 -6.72
C GLY A 30 -14.30 10.70 -5.33
N SER A 31 -13.79 9.95 -4.35
CA SER A 31 -14.20 10.02 -2.96
C SER A 31 -13.03 9.71 -2.01
N PRO A 32 -13.11 10.15 -0.73
CA PRO A 32 -12.14 9.73 0.29
C PRO A 32 -12.07 8.22 0.49
N TYR A 33 -13.18 7.52 0.21
CA TYR A 33 -13.27 6.07 0.24
C TYR A 33 -12.42 5.41 -0.85
N ASP A 34 -12.44 5.96 -2.08
CA ASP A 34 -11.61 5.46 -3.19
C ASP A 34 -10.12 5.70 -2.91
N GLY A 35 -9.77 6.84 -2.31
CA GLY A 35 -8.42 7.10 -1.82
C GLY A 35 -7.97 6.05 -0.78
N PHE A 36 -8.89 5.68 0.12
CA PHE A 36 -8.63 4.68 1.17
C PHE A 36 -8.37 3.29 0.60
N ILE A 37 -9.24 2.83 -0.30
CA ILE A 37 -9.07 1.52 -0.95
C ILE A 37 -7.73 1.47 -1.70
N ASN A 38 -7.41 2.49 -2.50
CA ASN A 38 -6.17 2.51 -3.28
C ASN A 38 -4.93 2.48 -2.38
N PHE A 39 -4.91 3.30 -1.32
CA PHE A 39 -3.79 3.33 -0.40
C PHE A 39 -3.56 1.98 0.29
N PHE A 40 -4.64 1.35 0.79
CA PHE A 40 -4.54 0.06 1.48
C PHE A 40 -4.23 -1.11 0.54
N ASN A 41 -4.69 -1.07 -0.72
CA ASN A 41 -4.29 -2.06 -1.72
C ASN A 41 -2.78 -2.03 -1.97
N VAL A 42 -2.20 -0.84 -2.14
CA VAL A 42 -0.75 -0.68 -2.31
C VAL A 42 0.02 -1.10 -1.06
N LEU A 43 -0.49 -0.76 0.13
CA LEU A 43 0.13 -1.18 1.40
C LEU A 43 0.12 -2.71 1.56
N ASN A 44 -0.99 -3.37 1.21
CA ASN A 44 -1.12 -4.82 1.26
C ASN A 44 -0.21 -5.52 0.25
N ASP A 45 -0.11 -5.02 -0.97
CA ASP A 45 0.84 -5.52 -1.98
C ASP A 45 2.30 -5.40 -1.48
N LEU A 46 2.66 -4.27 -0.87
CA LEU A 46 3.98 -4.10 -0.26
C LEU A 46 4.24 -5.11 0.85
N GLN A 47 3.28 -5.33 1.75
CA GLN A 47 3.39 -6.34 2.80
C GLN A 47 3.55 -7.75 2.22
N HIS A 48 2.80 -8.06 1.16
CA HIS A 48 2.88 -9.36 0.49
C HIS A 48 4.27 -9.62 -0.08
N ARG A 49 4.82 -8.66 -0.83
CA ARG A 49 6.17 -8.75 -1.41
C ARG A 49 7.27 -8.91 -0.36
N ILE A 50 7.14 -8.23 0.78
CA ILE A 50 8.07 -8.39 1.91
C ILE A 50 8.01 -9.81 2.45
N ARG A 51 6.80 -10.36 2.65
CA ARG A 51 6.61 -11.74 3.14
C ARG A 51 7.15 -12.77 2.15
N GLU A 52 6.91 -12.60 0.85
CA GLU A 52 7.46 -13.47 -0.19
C GLU A 52 8.99 -13.45 -0.18
N LYS A 53 9.59 -12.26 -0.09
CA LYS A 53 11.05 -12.12 0.00
C LYS A 53 11.60 -12.76 1.27
N GLN A 54 10.91 -12.64 2.41
CA GLN A 54 11.31 -13.30 3.65
C GLN A 54 11.21 -14.83 3.53
N ARG A 55 10.15 -15.36 2.90
CA ARG A 55 10.02 -16.79 2.62
C ARG A 55 11.17 -17.30 1.76
N PHE A 56 11.51 -16.58 0.69
CA PHE A 56 12.63 -16.92 -0.19
C PHE A 56 13.97 -16.92 0.56
N VAL A 57 14.20 -15.95 1.45
CA VAL A 57 15.44 -15.90 2.27
C VAL A 57 15.47 -17.03 3.31
N SER A 58 14.32 -17.41 3.86
CA SER A 58 14.23 -18.51 4.85
C SER A 58 14.35 -19.91 4.24
N SER A 59 14.21 -20.05 2.92
CA SER A 59 14.53 -21.28 2.19
C SER A 59 15.98 -21.19 1.70
N PRO A 60 16.94 -21.94 2.30
CA PRO A 60 18.32 -21.89 1.85
C PRO A 60 18.40 -22.35 0.39
N PRO A 61 19.25 -21.75 -0.47
CA PRO A 61 19.44 -22.15 -1.88
C PRO A 61 20.10 -23.53 -2.07
N GLY A 62 19.91 -24.48 -1.15
CA GLY A 62 20.46 -25.84 -1.23
C GLY A 62 19.62 -26.94 -0.55
N ALA A 63 18.41 -26.64 -0.05
CA ALA A 63 17.59 -27.63 0.66
C ALA A 63 16.66 -28.46 -0.26
N ALA A 64 16.63 -28.20 -1.57
CA ALA A 64 15.78 -28.91 -2.52
C ALA A 64 16.61 -29.71 -3.52
N VAL A 65 17.19 -30.86 -3.11
CA VAL A 65 17.55 -31.96 -4.04
C VAL A 65 17.77 -33.34 -3.41
N VAL A 66 17.70 -33.54 -2.09
CA VAL A 66 17.90 -34.89 -1.52
C VAL A 66 16.59 -35.43 -0.96
N GLY A 67 15.92 -36.28 -1.76
CA GLY A 67 14.88 -37.16 -1.25
C GLY A 67 13.67 -37.35 -2.16
N SER A 68 13.82 -38.16 -3.20
CA SER A 68 12.77 -39.09 -3.65
C SER A 68 13.49 -40.26 -4.32
N ALA A 69 13.11 -41.46 -3.90
CA ALA A 69 13.78 -42.74 -4.08
C ALA A 69 14.05 -43.14 -5.53
#